data_AF-A0A7J4UNM3-F1
#
_entry.id   AF-A0A7J4UNM3-F1
#
_cell.length_a   1.000
_cell.length_b   1.000
_cell.length_c   1.000
_cell.angle_alpha   90.00
_cell.angle_beta   90.00
_cell.angle_gamma   90.00
#
_symmetry.space_group_name_H-M   'P 1'
#
loop_
_entity.id
_entity.type
_entity.pdbx_description
1 polymer ?
#
loop_
_entity_poly.entity_id
_entity_poly.type
_entity_poly.pdbx_seq_one_letter_code
_entity_poly.pdbx_strand_id
1 'polypeptide(L)' 'MRINYDERANTMYIEFRKGTFAKNKKVDDFTIIELDEHDNILGIEILDTKLQLS' A
#
# COMPACT_ATOMS: atom_id res chain seq x y z
N MET A 1 -5.61 5.66 -10.43
CA MET A 1 -5.48 5.99 -9.01
C MET A 1 -6.77 5.67 -8.28
N ARG A 2 -6.72 4.80 -7.29
CA ARG A 2 -7.86 4.40 -6.44
C ARG A 2 -7.39 4.29 -5.00
N ILE A 3 -8.17 4.82 -4.06
CA ILE A 3 -7.91 4.70 -2.62
C ILE A 3 -9.00 3.81 -2.03
N ASN A 4 -8.62 2.80 -1.27
CA ASN A 4 -9.52 1.95 -0.52
C ASN A 4 -9.14 1.97 0.95
N TYR A 5 -10.13 2.17 1.81
CA TYR A 5 -9.96 2.08 3.25
C TYR A 5 -10.76 0.88 3.76
N ASP A 6 -10.09 0.00 4.50
CA ASP A 6 -10.75 -1.09 5.23
C ASP A 6 -10.75 -0.73 6.73
N GLU A 7 -11.90 -0.29 7.21
CA GLU A 7 -12.08 0.06 8.62
C GLU A 7 -11.87 -1.13 9.57
N ARG A 8 -12.22 -2.34 9.13
CA ARG A 8 -12.09 -3.55 9.96
C ARG A 8 -10.64 -3.96 10.11
N ALA A 9 -9.87 -3.86 9.03
CA ALA A 9 -8.44 -4.13 9.04
C ALA A 9 -7.62 -2.95 9.58
N ASN A 10 -8.21 -1.75 9.69
CA ASN A 10 -7.51 -0.50 10.01
C ASN A 10 -6.40 -0.16 8.99
N THR A 11 -6.59 -0.56 7.73
CA THR A 11 -5.60 -0.38 6.66
C THR A 11 -6.13 0.49 5.53
N MET A 12 -5.21 1.16 4.83
CA MET A 12 -5.50 1.91 3.61
C MET A 12 -4.61 1.39 2.50
N TYR A 13 -5.21 1.13 1.35
CA TYR A 13 -4.50 0.80 0.13
C TYR A 13 -4.69 1.91 -0.92
N ILE A 14 -3.59 2.41 -1.44
CA ILE A 14 -3.55 3.40 -2.51
C ILE A 14 -2.99 2.72 -3.76
N GLU A 15 -3.84 2.46 -4.75
CA GLU A 15 -3.46 1.95 -6.07
C GLU A 15 -3.07 3.13 -6.98
N PHE A 16 -1.83 3.14 -7.47
CA PHE A 16 -1.36 4.13 -8.45
C PHE A 16 -1.70 3.70 -9.87
N ARG A 17 -1.40 2.43 -10.21
CA ARG A 17 -1.63 1.85 -11.53
C ARG A 17 -1.96 0.36 -11.41
N LYS A 18 -2.70 -0.16 -12.41
CA LYS A 18 -2.87 -1.60 -12.57
C LYS A 18 -1.56 -2.23 -13.06
N GLY A 19 -1.28 -3.44 -12.63
CA GLY A 19 -0.13 -4.22 -13.07
C GLY A 19 -0.08 -5.56 -12.36
N THR A 20 0.93 -6.37 -12.71
CA THR A 20 1.17 -7.66 -12.06
C THR A 20 2.12 -7.45 -10.90
N PHE A 21 1.67 -7.80 -9.69
CA PHE A 21 2.52 -7.80 -8.51
C PHE A 21 3.71 -8.75 -8.71
N ALA A 22 4.91 -8.26 -8.41
CA ALA A 22 6.13 -9.07 -8.41
C ALA A 22 6.74 -9.16 -7.02
N LYS A 23 6.86 -8.03 -6.32
CA LYS A 23 7.48 -7.97 -4.99
C LYS A 23 6.96 -6.77 -4.19
N ASN A 24 7.19 -6.82 -2.89
CA ASN A 24 6.97 -5.69 -2.02
C ASN A 24 8.28 -5.17 -1.43
N LYS A 25 8.23 -3.92 -0.98
CA LYS A 25 9.29 -3.27 -0.20
C LYS A 25 8.67 -2.68 1.06
N LYS A 26 9.05 -3.23 2.22
CA LYS A 26 8.73 -2.63 3.52
C LYS A 26 9.54 -1.34 3.68
N VAL A 27 8.87 -0.22 3.96
CA VAL A 27 9.50 1.08 4.22
C VAL A 27 9.74 1.25 5.72
N ASP A 28 8.71 0.93 6.51
CA ASP A 28 8.73 0.90 7.96
C ASP A 28 7.69 -0.10 8.47
N ASP A 29 7.43 -0.14 9.77
CA ASP A 29 6.48 -1.08 10.38
C ASP A 29 5.04 -0.95 9.90
N PHE A 30 4.68 0.18 9.31
CA PHE A 30 3.32 0.48 8.93
C PHE A 30 3.15 0.80 7.44
N THR A 31 4.21 0.76 6.64
CA THR A 31 4.17 1.17 5.23
C THR A 31 4.85 0.14 4.33
N ILE A 32 4.10 -0.36 3.34
CA ILE A 32 4.57 -1.34 2.37
C ILE A 32 4.28 -0.82 0.96
N ILE A 33 5.27 -0.90 0.07
CA ILE A 33 5.14 -0.55 -1.35
C ILE A 33 5.05 -1.84 -2.18
N GLU A 34 4.09 -1.93 -3.09
CA GLU A 34 3.98 -3.00 -4.08
C GLU A 34 4.59 -2.57 -5.42
N LEU A 35 5.41 -3.45 -5.98
CA LEU A 35 6.19 -3.22 -7.19
C LEU A 35 5.92 -4.31 -8.24
N ASP A 36 5.98 -3.92 -9.52
CA ASP A 36 6.04 -4.86 -10.64
C ASP A 36 7.49 -5.38 -10.87
N GLU A 37 7.65 -6.24 -11.88
CA GLU A 37 8.97 -6.83 -12.23
C GLU A 37 10.01 -5.77 -12.66
N HIS A 38 9.58 -4.57 -13.03
CA HIS A 38 10.42 -3.46 -13.48
C HIS A 38 10.60 -2.38 -12.38
N ASP A 39 10.26 -2.69 -11.13
CA ASP A 39 10.33 -1.76 -10.00
C ASP A 39 9.40 -0.54 -10.12
N ASN A 40 8.36 -0.61 -10.96
CA ASN A 40 7.32 0.41 -10.96
C ASN A 40 6.37 0.22 -9.76
N ILE A 41 6.02 1.34 -9.11
CA ILE A 41 5.02 1.34 -8.03
C ILE A 41 3.64 1.04 -8.58
N LEU A 42 3.04 -0.04 -8.07
CA LEU A 42 1.65 -0.45 -8.29
C LEU A 42 0.74 0.16 -7.24
N GLY A 43 1.11 0.00 -5.97
CA GLY A 43 0.32 0.43 -4.83
C GLY A 43 1.16 0.66 -3.57
N ILE A 44 0.53 1.30 -2.58
CA ILE A 44 1.05 1.43 -1.22
C ILE A 44 -0.02 0.94 -0.25
N GLU A 45 0.39 0.08 0.67
CA GLU A 45 -0.41 -0.33 1.82
C GLU A 45 0.11 0.41 3.06
N ILE A 46 -0.83 1.05 3.76
CA ILE A 46 -0.62 1.77 5.01
C ILE A 46 -1.40 1.00 6.09
N LEU A 47 -0.67 0.45 7.05
CA LEU A 47 -1.19 -0.27 8.20
C LEU A 47 -1.44 0.69 9.37
N ASP A 48 -2.30 0.29 10.29
CA ASP A 48 -2.65 1.06 11.48
C ASP A 48 -2.98 2.54 11.22
N THR A 49 -3.75 2.78 10.17
CA THR A 49 -4.07 4.13 9.66
C THR A 49 -4.62 5.09 10.72
N LYS A 50 -5.44 4.60 11.67
CA LYS A 50 -5.94 5.40 12.80
C LYS A 50 -4.82 5.89 13.73
N LEU A 51 -3.74 5.14 13.90
CA LEU A 51 -2.57 5.52 14.69
C LEU A 51 -1.67 6.52 13.92
N GLN A 52 -1.59 6.40 12.60
CA GLN A 52 -0.75 7.30 11.79
C GLN A 52 -1.34 8.70 11.60
N LEU A 53 -2.67 8.84 11.71
CA LEU A 53 -3.39 10.10 11.45
C LEU A 53 -3.82 10.83 12.73
N SER A 54 -3.41 10.34 13.91
CA SER A 54 -3.68 10.94 15.22
C SER A 54 -2.54 11.85 15.68
#